data_AF-X1JFZ2-F1
#
_entry.id   AF-X1JFZ2-F1
#
_cell.length_a   1.000
_cell.length_b   1.000
_cell.length_c   1.000
_cell.angle_alpha   90.00
_cell.angle_beta   90.00
_cell.angle_gamma   90.00
#
_symmetry.space_group_name_H-M   'P 1'
#
loop_
_entity.id
_entity.type
_entity.pdbx_description
1 polymer ?
#
loop_
_entity_poly.entity_id
_entity_poly.type
_entity_poly.pdbx_seq_one_letter_code
_entity_poly.pdbx_strand_id
1 'polypeptide(L)'
;ATGSDSCMVTVHPMPVEPQAQIFETVPANQTGYVVDALDEANTTVTVNTTDTVTVTIIKYESNPHPEDPMPDAGIPKYADIFVSDPDAVDWPIYVEMSYTDEEVEGLEESSLGMYYWFNGTWQRCSNTGVDTERNVVWAYMTAEEASGSPILIAGTHEIITPPLPPFFSNLNITPAQLEVGDNVTISLDIMNPNDRPITYAVDMKIENIPPPTWPPMDVYLRIWVDLEAYESKTVSHTMTTDTDGNFTVTVQGMT
;
A
#
# COMPACT_ATOMS: atom_id res chain seq x y z
N ALA A 1 -25.64 -40.63 11.88
CA ALA A 1 -24.99 -39.32 12.08
C ALA A 1 -25.35 -38.46 10.88
N THR A 2 -26.27 -37.52 11.06
CA THR A 2 -26.71 -36.57 10.03
C THR A 2 -25.71 -35.43 10.01
N GLY A 3 -24.88 -35.34 8.97
CA GLY A 3 -24.01 -34.19 8.76
C GLY A 3 -24.87 -32.97 8.45
N SER A 4 -24.85 -31.97 9.33
CA SER A 4 -25.36 -30.65 9.01
C SER A 4 -24.20 -29.87 8.40
N ASP A 5 -24.23 -29.68 7.08
CA ASP A 5 -23.42 -28.66 6.44
C ASP A 5 -23.97 -27.30 6.87
N SER A 6 -23.30 -26.66 7.82
CA SER A 6 -23.58 -25.27 8.18
C SER A 6 -22.77 -24.37 7.25
N CYS A 7 -23.43 -23.81 6.24
CA CYS A 7 -22.88 -22.70 5.46
C CYS A 7 -23.14 -21.41 6.24
N MET A 8 -22.09 -20.69 6.63
CA MET A 8 -22.25 -19.34 7.18
C MET A 8 -22.55 -18.40 6.02
N VAL A 9 -23.80 -17.93 5.93
CA VAL A 9 -24.15 -16.80 5.09
C VAL A 9 -23.88 -15.55 5.90
N THR A 10 -22.84 -14.80 5.54
CA THR A 10 -22.64 -13.44 6.04
C THR A 10 -23.72 -12.57 5.39
N VAL A 11 -24.70 -12.15 6.19
CA VAL A 11 -25.67 -11.14 5.77
C VAL A 11 -25.02 -9.80 6.06
N HIS A 12 -24.57 -9.11 5.02
CA HIS A 12 -24.13 -7.72 5.14
C HIS A 12 -25.34 -6.84 5.51
N PRO A 13 -25.15 -5.82 6.36
CA PRO A 13 -26.22 -4.88 6.68
C PRO A 13 -26.77 -4.24 5.39
N MET A 14 -28.05 -3.89 5.39
CA MET A 14 -28.65 -3.17 4.27
C MET A 14 -27.88 -1.87 4.03
N PRO A 15 -27.65 -1.46 2.76
CA PRO A 15 -26.99 -0.20 2.44
C PRO A 15 -27.65 0.95 3.19
N VAL A 16 -26.84 1.90 3.65
CA VAL A 16 -27.32 3.18 4.20
C VAL A 16 -28.37 3.77 3.24
N GLU A 17 -29.47 4.32 3.77
CA GLU A 17 -30.49 4.92 2.91
C GLU A 17 -29.88 6.05 2.06
N PRO A 18 -30.16 6.10 0.75
CA PRO A 18 -29.58 7.10 -0.13
C PRO A 18 -30.15 8.49 0.17
N GLN A 19 -29.29 9.50 0.12
CA GLN A 19 -29.65 10.91 0.28
C GLN A 19 -30.40 11.44 -0.94
N ALA A 20 -29.95 11.06 -2.14
CA ALA A 20 -30.55 11.45 -3.41
C ALA A 20 -30.41 10.34 -4.44
N GLN A 21 -31.34 10.29 -5.40
CA GLN A 21 -31.33 9.36 -6.52
C GLN A 21 -31.81 10.09 -7.78
N ILE A 22 -31.05 9.95 -8.85
CA ILE A 22 -31.30 10.55 -10.16
C ILE A 22 -31.49 9.39 -11.12
N PHE A 23 -32.59 9.39 -11.86
CA PHE A 23 -32.91 8.37 -12.87
C PHE A 23 -33.00 9.02 -14.23
N GLU A 24 -32.16 8.59 -15.16
CA GLU A 24 -32.20 9.08 -16.52
C GLU A 24 -32.32 7.92 -17.51
N THR A 25 -33.33 8.01 -18.39
CA THR A 25 -33.50 7.04 -19.47
C THR A 25 -32.71 7.49 -20.69
N VAL A 26 -31.65 6.75 -21.00
CA VAL A 26 -30.79 6.98 -22.15
C VAL A 26 -31.34 6.19 -23.33
N PRO A 27 -31.66 6.84 -24.48
CA PRO A 27 -32.15 6.15 -25.66
C PRO A 27 -31.15 5.11 -26.21
N ALA A 28 -31.62 4.21 -27.08
CA ALA A 28 -30.75 3.32 -27.84
C ALA A 28 -29.82 4.07 -28.81
N ASN A 29 -28.68 3.45 -29.12
CA ASN A 29 -27.70 3.91 -30.12
C ASN A 29 -27.17 5.33 -29.86
N GLN A 30 -26.91 5.67 -28.59
CA GLN A 30 -26.28 6.93 -28.24
C GLN A 30 -24.77 6.79 -28.12
N THR A 31 -24.06 7.87 -28.40
CA THR A 31 -22.61 7.98 -28.22
C THR A 31 -22.30 9.28 -27.49
N GLY A 32 -21.59 9.19 -26.37
CA GLY A 32 -21.23 10.33 -25.53
C GLY A 32 -22.44 10.96 -24.84
N TYR A 33 -23.46 10.17 -24.49
CA TYR A 33 -24.62 10.69 -23.78
C TYR A 33 -24.22 11.00 -22.34
N VAL A 34 -24.47 12.24 -21.90
CA VAL A 34 -24.13 12.70 -20.55
C VAL A 34 -25.38 12.66 -19.68
N VAL A 35 -25.33 11.86 -18.63
CA VAL A 35 -26.25 11.88 -17.49
C VAL A 35 -25.66 12.83 -16.47
N ASP A 36 -26.30 13.98 -16.31
CA ASP A 36 -25.82 15.07 -15.45
C ASP A 36 -26.54 15.03 -14.09
N ALA A 37 -25.79 14.71 -13.04
CA ALA A 37 -26.23 14.76 -11.65
C ALA A 37 -25.27 15.58 -10.79
N LEU A 38 -24.67 16.64 -11.38
CA LEU A 38 -23.68 17.46 -10.70
C LEU A 38 -24.26 18.17 -9.46
N ASP A 39 -25.49 18.68 -9.57
CA ASP A 39 -26.14 19.43 -8.49
C ASP A 39 -26.59 18.51 -7.34
N GLU A 40 -27.05 17.29 -7.66
CA GLU A 40 -27.59 16.35 -6.68
C GLU A 40 -26.51 15.43 -6.08
N ALA A 41 -25.58 14.94 -6.91
CA ALA A 41 -24.64 13.88 -6.60
C ALA A 41 -23.17 14.25 -6.81
N ASN A 42 -22.85 15.48 -7.23
CA ASN A 42 -21.49 15.89 -7.59
C ASN A 42 -20.86 14.99 -8.66
N THR A 43 -21.69 14.31 -9.46
CA THR A 43 -21.26 13.22 -10.34
C THR A 43 -21.88 13.39 -11.72
N THR A 44 -21.09 13.18 -12.77
CA THR A 44 -21.59 13.05 -14.14
C THR A 44 -21.16 11.73 -14.73
N VAL A 45 -22.01 11.15 -15.57
CA VAL A 45 -21.76 9.86 -16.23
C VAL A 45 -21.94 10.01 -17.73
N THR A 46 -20.89 9.73 -18.50
CA THR A 46 -20.93 9.68 -19.95
C THR A 46 -20.97 8.22 -20.41
N VAL A 47 -22.01 7.86 -21.18
CA VAL A 47 -22.28 6.49 -21.60
C VAL A 47 -22.51 6.40 -23.12
N ASN A 48 -22.16 5.25 -23.68
CA ASN A 48 -22.47 4.84 -25.04
C ASN A 48 -23.43 3.64 -24.96
N THR A 49 -24.52 3.65 -25.73
CA THR A 49 -25.59 2.66 -25.61
C THR A 49 -25.89 1.99 -26.95
N THR A 50 -26.21 0.69 -26.92
CA THR A 50 -26.69 -0.08 -28.08
C THR A 50 -28.22 -0.28 -28.03
N ASP A 51 -28.81 -0.35 -26.83
CA ASP A 51 -30.25 -0.31 -26.58
C ASP A 51 -30.61 0.71 -25.49
N THR A 52 -31.89 0.90 -25.22
CA THR A 52 -32.39 1.84 -24.23
C THR A 52 -32.07 1.34 -22.82
N VAL A 53 -31.40 2.17 -22.02
CA VAL A 53 -31.04 1.86 -20.63
C VAL A 53 -31.50 2.97 -19.70
N THR A 54 -31.69 2.64 -18.43
CA THR A 54 -31.82 3.63 -17.36
C THR A 54 -30.51 3.67 -16.58
N VAL A 55 -29.90 4.85 -16.49
CA VAL A 55 -28.77 5.12 -15.61
C VAL A 55 -29.32 5.74 -14.34
N THR A 56 -28.97 5.16 -13.21
CA THR A 56 -29.30 5.68 -11.88
C THR A 56 -28.01 6.14 -11.21
N ILE A 57 -27.99 7.38 -10.74
CA ILE A 57 -26.91 7.92 -9.91
C ILE A 57 -27.48 8.12 -8.50
N ILE A 58 -26.84 7.52 -7.51
CA ILE A 58 -27.25 7.53 -6.11
C ILE A 58 -26.20 8.30 -5.32
N LYS A 59 -26.62 9.18 -4.40
CA LYS A 59 -25.73 9.83 -3.43
C LYS A 59 -25.99 9.28 -2.03
N TYR A 60 -24.94 9.05 -1.26
CA TYR A 60 -25.05 8.73 0.16
C TYR A 60 -24.48 9.84 1.03
N GLU A 61 -25.13 10.10 2.15
CA GLU A 61 -24.68 11.09 3.15
C GLU A 61 -23.45 10.58 3.93
N SER A 62 -23.28 9.26 4.03
CA SER A 62 -22.17 8.62 4.73
C SER A 62 -21.73 7.34 4.03
N ASN A 63 -20.62 6.75 4.47
CA ASN A 63 -20.07 5.52 3.91
C ASN A 63 -21.15 4.41 3.89
N PRO A 64 -21.54 3.90 2.72
CA PRO A 64 -22.53 2.81 2.60
C PRO A 64 -22.09 1.50 3.26
N HIS A 65 -20.79 1.34 3.51
CA HIS A 65 -20.16 0.23 4.21
C HIS A 65 -19.44 0.73 5.48
N PRO A 66 -20.19 1.13 6.53
CA PRO A 66 -19.61 1.75 7.73
C PRO A 66 -18.70 0.82 8.55
N GLU A 67 -18.82 -0.49 8.35
CA GLU A 67 -17.94 -1.51 8.96
C GLU A 67 -16.53 -1.51 8.38
N ASP A 68 -16.36 -0.95 7.17
CA ASP A 68 -15.11 -0.98 6.44
C ASP A 68 -14.54 0.45 6.31
N PRO A 69 -13.29 0.67 6.75
CA PRO A 69 -12.70 1.99 6.71
C PRO A 69 -12.52 2.46 5.27
N MET A 70 -12.69 3.77 5.06
CA MET A 70 -12.32 4.41 3.81
C MET A 70 -10.82 4.24 3.55
N PRO A 71 -10.37 4.31 2.28
CA PRO A 71 -8.96 4.49 1.98
C PRO A 71 -8.40 5.72 2.71
N ASP A 72 -7.12 5.67 3.07
CA ASP A 72 -6.40 6.84 3.55
C ASP A 72 -6.48 7.97 2.52
N ALA A 73 -6.50 9.23 2.98
CA ALA A 73 -6.77 10.39 2.12
C ALA A 73 -8.10 10.32 1.36
N GLY A 74 -9.08 9.57 1.88
CA GLY A 74 -10.44 9.51 1.34
C GLY A 74 -11.26 10.77 1.66
N ILE A 75 -11.92 11.32 0.65
CA ILE A 75 -12.91 12.39 0.79
C ILE A 75 -14.26 11.74 1.10
N PRO A 76 -14.98 12.16 2.16
CA PRO A 76 -16.24 11.52 2.59
C PRO A 76 -17.41 11.90 1.67
N LYS A 77 -17.29 11.55 0.39
CA LYS A 77 -18.29 11.68 -0.67
C LYS A 77 -18.50 10.33 -1.32
N TYR A 78 -19.75 9.92 -1.43
CA TYR A 78 -20.10 8.60 -1.92
C TYR A 78 -21.21 8.72 -2.95
N ALA A 79 -20.96 8.15 -4.12
CA ALA A 79 -21.98 7.94 -5.14
C ALA A 79 -22.09 6.45 -5.47
N ASP A 80 -23.16 6.02 -6.13
CA ASP A 80 -23.26 4.70 -6.75
C ASP A 80 -23.94 4.88 -8.10
N ILE A 81 -23.48 4.11 -9.09
CA ILE A 81 -23.93 4.18 -10.46
C ILE A 81 -24.52 2.83 -10.80
N PHE A 82 -25.77 2.82 -11.24
CA PHE A 82 -26.44 1.60 -11.66
C PHE A 82 -26.96 1.76 -13.08
N VAL A 83 -26.58 0.83 -13.95
CA VAL A 83 -27.12 0.73 -15.32
C VAL A 83 -28.12 -0.41 -15.34
N SER A 84 -29.34 -0.15 -15.83
CA SER A 84 -30.43 -1.14 -15.83
C SER A 84 -30.15 -2.39 -16.66
N ASP A 85 -29.37 -2.27 -17.73
CA ASP A 85 -28.95 -3.37 -18.60
C ASP A 85 -27.46 -3.27 -18.98
N PRO A 86 -26.61 -4.02 -18.25
CA PRO A 86 -25.22 -4.33 -18.53
C PRO A 86 -24.77 -4.32 -19.99
N ASP A 87 -25.49 -5.16 -20.72
CA ASP A 87 -25.14 -5.68 -22.03
C ASP A 87 -25.53 -4.69 -23.14
N ALA A 88 -26.36 -3.69 -22.82
CA ALA A 88 -26.80 -2.62 -23.70
C ALA A 88 -25.88 -1.39 -23.67
N VAL A 89 -24.73 -1.46 -23.00
CA VAL A 89 -23.73 -0.39 -22.87
C VAL A 89 -22.40 -0.79 -23.52
N ASP A 90 -21.81 0.12 -24.30
CA ASP A 90 -20.45 -0.02 -24.83
C ASP A 90 -19.45 0.48 -23.77
N TRP A 91 -18.89 -0.46 -23.01
CA TRP A 91 -17.91 -0.19 -21.95
C TRP A 91 -16.51 0.19 -22.50
N PRO A 92 -15.72 0.99 -21.75
CA PRO A 92 -16.01 1.58 -20.43
C PRO A 92 -16.92 2.82 -20.51
N ILE A 93 -17.61 3.12 -19.42
CA ILE A 93 -18.27 4.43 -19.22
C ILE A 93 -17.28 5.42 -18.63
N TYR A 94 -17.50 6.72 -18.84
CA TYR A 94 -16.66 7.76 -18.27
C TYR A 94 -17.41 8.47 -17.14
N VAL A 95 -16.82 8.51 -15.95
CA VAL A 95 -17.43 9.06 -14.74
C VAL A 95 -16.56 10.17 -14.21
N GLU A 96 -17.17 11.27 -13.79
CA GLU A 96 -16.51 12.38 -13.11
C GLU A 96 -17.18 12.64 -11.75
N MET A 97 -16.38 12.86 -10.71
CA MET A 97 -16.82 13.34 -9.40
C MET A 97 -16.11 14.65 -9.06
N SER A 98 -16.88 15.71 -8.76
CA SER A 98 -16.34 17.02 -8.40
C SER A 98 -16.02 17.13 -6.90
N TYR A 99 -14.94 17.82 -6.57
CA TYR A 99 -14.56 18.20 -5.20
C TYR A 99 -14.32 19.72 -5.09
N THR A 100 -14.14 20.21 -3.87
CA THR A 100 -13.75 21.61 -3.59
C THR A 100 -12.35 21.69 -3.00
N ASP A 101 -11.69 22.85 -3.10
CA ASP A 101 -10.35 23.06 -2.53
C ASP A 101 -10.30 22.81 -1.01
N GLU A 102 -11.40 23.08 -0.30
CA GLU A 102 -11.54 22.82 1.14
C GLU A 102 -11.58 21.32 1.45
N GLU A 103 -12.20 20.52 0.58
CA GLU A 103 -12.31 19.07 0.76
C GLU A 103 -10.98 18.34 0.57
N VAL A 104 -10.02 18.97 -0.11
CA VAL A 104 -8.69 18.42 -0.37
C VAL A 104 -7.59 19.14 0.42
N GLU A 105 -7.96 20.01 1.37
CA GLU A 105 -6.98 20.72 2.20
C GLU A 105 -6.12 19.71 2.98
N GLY A 106 -4.81 19.75 2.75
CA GLY A 106 -3.85 18.83 3.39
C GLY A 106 -3.69 17.48 2.69
N LEU A 107 -4.36 17.25 1.56
CA LEU A 107 -4.15 16.09 0.69
C LEU A 107 -3.18 16.42 -0.45
N GLU A 108 -2.49 15.39 -0.98
CA GLU A 108 -1.75 15.52 -2.23
C GLU A 108 -2.73 15.37 -3.40
N GLU A 109 -3.23 16.49 -3.92
CA GLU A 109 -4.27 16.51 -4.95
C GLU A 109 -3.91 15.70 -6.20
N SER A 110 -2.63 15.74 -6.63
CA SER A 110 -2.13 14.96 -7.78
C SER A 110 -2.22 13.44 -7.60
N SER A 111 -2.41 12.96 -6.37
CA SER A 111 -2.56 11.55 -6.04
C SER A 111 -4.00 11.04 -6.13
N LEU A 112 -4.98 11.95 -6.26
CA LEU A 112 -6.40 11.61 -6.19
C LEU A 112 -6.82 10.69 -7.35
N GLY A 113 -7.74 9.78 -7.04
CA GLY A 113 -8.36 8.86 -7.98
C GLY A 113 -9.69 8.34 -7.45
N MET A 114 -10.45 7.72 -8.35
CA MET A 114 -11.74 7.12 -8.04
C MET A 114 -11.52 5.72 -7.45
N TYR A 115 -12.21 5.42 -6.37
CA TYR A 115 -12.25 4.11 -5.74
C TYR A 115 -13.66 3.56 -5.81
N TYR A 116 -13.79 2.25 -5.97
CA TYR A 116 -15.06 1.52 -5.98
C TYR A 116 -15.03 0.43 -4.92
N TRP A 117 -16.19 0.14 -4.34
CA TRP A 117 -16.33 -0.90 -3.33
C TRP A 117 -16.51 -2.29 -3.98
N PHE A 118 -15.60 -3.22 -3.70
CA PHE A 118 -15.71 -4.58 -4.24
C PHE A 118 -15.14 -5.64 -3.30
N ASN A 119 -15.88 -6.71 -3.07
CA ASN A 119 -15.49 -7.85 -2.24
C ASN A 119 -14.96 -7.49 -0.84
N GLY A 120 -15.61 -6.54 -0.16
CA GLY A 120 -15.24 -6.17 1.21
C GLY A 120 -14.04 -5.22 1.32
N THR A 121 -13.66 -4.54 0.22
CA THR A 121 -12.60 -3.53 0.26
C THR A 121 -12.79 -2.45 -0.81
N TRP A 122 -12.30 -1.24 -0.52
CA TRP A 122 -12.23 -0.15 -1.48
C TRP A 122 -11.05 -0.38 -2.43
N GLN A 123 -11.32 -0.48 -3.72
CA GLN A 123 -10.33 -0.70 -4.76
C GLN A 123 -10.21 0.54 -5.63
N ARG A 124 -8.99 0.94 -5.98
CA ARG A 124 -8.78 2.04 -6.92
C ARG A 124 -9.20 1.59 -8.32
N CYS A 125 -9.97 2.41 -9.03
CA CYS A 125 -10.30 2.16 -10.43
C CYS A 125 -9.01 2.00 -11.25
N SER A 126 -9.04 1.09 -12.21
CA SER A 126 -7.89 0.74 -13.04
C SER A 126 -7.43 1.89 -13.94
N ASN A 127 -8.37 2.69 -14.43
CA ASN A 127 -8.11 3.86 -15.28
C ASN A 127 -8.79 5.11 -14.70
N THR A 128 -8.07 5.80 -13.82
CA THR A 128 -8.56 6.99 -13.11
C THR A 128 -7.44 7.99 -12.91
N GLY A 129 -7.82 9.26 -12.79
CA GLY A 129 -6.94 10.35 -12.44
C GLY A 129 -7.72 11.55 -11.94
N VAL A 130 -7.02 12.67 -11.87
CA VAL A 130 -7.54 13.94 -11.39
C VAL A 130 -7.28 15.03 -12.42
N ASP A 131 -8.22 15.95 -12.53
CA ASP A 131 -8.12 17.21 -13.24
C ASP A 131 -8.20 18.34 -12.20
N THR A 132 -7.02 18.80 -11.78
CA THR A 132 -6.87 19.81 -10.72
C THR A 132 -7.24 21.23 -11.19
N GLU A 133 -7.47 21.45 -12.48
CA GLU A 133 -7.96 22.74 -12.97
C GLU A 133 -9.49 22.82 -12.86
N ARG A 134 -10.17 21.67 -12.99
CA ARG A 134 -11.63 21.56 -12.88
C ARG A 134 -12.11 21.07 -11.53
N ASN A 135 -11.20 20.70 -10.63
CA ASN A 135 -11.48 20.04 -9.35
C ASN A 135 -12.36 18.79 -9.52
N VAL A 136 -11.94 17.91 -10.43
CA VAL A 136 -12.68 16.70 -10.78
C VAL A 136 -11.76 15.48 -10.74
N VAL A 137 -12.20 14.42 -10.09
CA VAL A 137 -11.65 13.08 -10.24
C VAL A 137 -12.45 12.34 -11.29
N TRP A 138 -11.76 11.68 -12.22
CA TRP A 138 -12.39 10.97 -13.33
C TRP A 138 -11.97 9.52 -13.39
N ALA A 139 -12.81 8.65 -13.96
CA ALA A 139 -12.42 7.29 -14.32
C ALA A 139 -13.14 6.78 -15.58
N TYR A 140 -12.45 5.94 -16.34
CA TYR A 140 -13.08 5.06 -17.33
C TYR A 140 -13.42 3.74 -16.65
N MET A 141 -14.64 3.62 -16.16
CA MET A 141 -15.09 2.47 -15.38
C MET A 141 -15.56 1.34 -16.30
N THR A 142 -15.08 0.14 -16.04
CA THR A 142 -15.56 -1.11 -16.64
C THR A 142 -16.90 -1.53 -16.03
N ALA A 143 -17.56 -2.52 -16.64
CA ALA A 143 -18.82 -3.06 -16.13
C ALA A 143 -18.69 -3.57 -14.69
N GLU A 144 -17.56 -4.21 -14.35
CA GLU A 144 -17.28 -4.73 -13.00
C GLU A 144 -17.06 -3.62 -11.98
N GLU A 145 -16.38 -2.54 -12.36
CA GLU A 145 -16.11 -1.41 -11.46
C GLU A 145 -17.40 -0.59 -11.19
N ALA A 146 -18.35 -0.58 -12.14
CA ALA A 146 -19.57 0.23 -12.07
C ALA A 146 -20.84 -0.56 -11.71
N SER A 147 -20.80 -1.88 -11.54
CA SER A 147 -22.02 -2.69 -11.33
C SER A 147 -22.55 -2.64 -9.89
N GLY A 148 -23.14 -1.51 -9.48
CA GLY A 148 -23.78 -1.36 -8.16
C GLY A 148 -22.79 -1.33 -7.00
N SER A 149 -21.64 -0.73 -7.25
CA SER A 149 -20.57 -0.53 -6.29
C SER A 149 -20.51 0.95 -5.95
N PRO A 150 -20.71 1.33 -4.68
CA PRO A 150 -20.40 2.67 -4.23
C PRO A 150 -18.99 3.09 -4.65
N ILE A 151 -18.86 4.34 -5.06
CA ILE A 151 -17.62 5.01 -5.45
C ILE A 151 -17.32 6.17 -4.51
N LEU A 152 -16.04 6.47 -4.34
CA LEU A 152 -15.55 7.65 -3.62
C LEU A 152 -14.25 8.18 -4.23
N ILE A 153 -13.83 9.36 -3.76
CA ILE A 153 -12.53 9.96 -4.10
C ILE A 153 -11.52 9.67 -2.99
N ALA A 154 -10.34 9.15 -3.34
CA ALA A 154 -9.22 9.05 -2.40
C ALA A 154 -7.86 9.24 -3.08
N GLY A 155 -6.86 9.62 -2.30
CA GLY A 155 -5.45 9.68 -2.75
C GLY A 155 -4.81 8.30 -2.81
N THR A 156 -3.77 8.14 -3.64
CA THR A 156 -2.91 6.96 -3.54
C THR A 156 -2.16 7.02 -2.21
N HIS A 157 -2.45 6.08 -1.31
CA HIS A 157 -1.60 5.89 -0.14
C HIS A 157 -0.22 5.42 -0.62
N GLU A 158 0.86 6.09 -0.21
CA GLU A 158 2.20 5.51 -0.34
C GLU A 158 2.16 4.16 0.36
N ILE A 159 2.34 3.07 -0.39
CA ILE A 159 2.59 1.79 0.24
C ILE A 159 3.91 1.98 0.98
N ILE A 160 3.86 2.18 2.30
CA ILE A 160 5.06 2.18 3.13
C ILE A 160 5.59 0.75 3.09
N THR A 161 6.32 0.40 2.04
CA THR A 161 6.97 -0.90 1.94
C THR A 161 7.89 -1.00 3.14
N PRO A 162 7.80 -2.05 3.98
CA PRO A 162 8.72 -2.21 5.10
C PRO A 162 10.16 -2.09 4.58
N PRO A 163 11.05 -1.36 5.27
CA PRO A 163 12.43 -1.25 4.83
C PRO A 163 13.04 -2.66 4.71
N LEU A 164 13.59 -2.97 3.54
CA LEU A 164 14.33 -4.19 3.29
C LEU A 164 15.54 -4.25 4.24
N PRO A 165 15.88 -5.43 4.77
CA PRO A 165 17.09 -5.57 5.59
C PRO A 165 18.35 -5.25 4.76
N PRO A 166 19.42 -4.76 5.40
CA PRO A 166 20.70 -4.52 4.72
C PRO A 166 21.31 -5.82 4.17
N PHE A 167 22.13 -5.69 3.13
CA PHE A 167 22.98 -6.77 2.65
C PHE A 167 24.34 -6.73 3.33
N PHE A 168 24.84 -7.90 3.72
CA PHE A 168 26.16 -8.09 4.33
C PHE A 168 27.08 -8.86 3.39
N SER A 169 28.33 -8.42 3.27
CA SER A 169 29.33 -9.08 2.44
C SER A 169 30.76 -8.82 2.94
N ASN A 170 31.74 -9.50 2.34
CA ASN A 170 33.17 -9.25 2.56
C ASN A 170 33.62 -9.27 4.03
N LEU A 171 33.09 -10.20 4.83
CA LEU A 171 33.59 -10.43 6.19
C LEU A 171 35.07 -10.83 6.11
N ASN A 172 35.93 -10.04 6.73
CA ASN A 172 37.38 -10.23 6.72
C ASN A 172 37.97 -9.97 8.11
N ILE A 173 38.91 -10.82 8.52
CA ILE A 173 39.60 -10.76 9.81
C ILE A 173 41.10 -10.64 9.52
N THR A 174 41.75 -9.60 10.04
CA THR A 174 43.16 -9.35 9.76
C THR A 174 43.90 -8.83 10.99
N PRO A 175 45.05 -9.42 11.36
CA PRO A 175 45.63 -10.64 10.79
C PRO A 175 44.89 -11.92 11.23
N ALA A 176 45.02 -13.01 10.47
CA ALA A 176 44.40 -14.31 10.79
C ALA A 176 45.14 -15.09 11.90
N GLN A 177 46.37 -14.70 12.21
CA GLN A 177 47.19 -15.23 13.31
C GLN A 177 47.90 -14.05 13.97
N LEU A 178 47.90 -14.03 15.30
CA LEU A 178 48.46 -12.96 16.11
C LEU A 178 49.00 -13.51 17.43
N GLU A 179 49.92 -12.78 18.06
CA GLU A 179 50.38 -13.09 19.42
C GLU A 179 49.41 -12.51 20.46
N VAL A 180 49.46 -13.04 21.68
CA VAL A 180 48.62 -12.52 22.77
C VAL A 180 48.95 -11.04 23.01
N GLY A 181 47.93 -10.20 23.03
CA GLY A 181 48.05 -8.74 23.17
C GLY A 181 48.11 -7.96 21.86
N ASP A 182 48.19 -8.62 20.70
CA ASP A 182 48.14 -7.95 19.39
C ASP A 182 46.72 -7.51 19.02
N ASN A 183 46.64 -6.51 18.15
CA ASN A 183 45.39 -6.03 17.58
C ASN A 183 44.93 -6.93 16.43
N VAL A 184 43.64 -7.29 16.45
CA VAL A 184 42.93 -7.90 15.32
C VAL A 184 41.80 -6.99 14.87
N THR A 185 41.68 -6.79 13.57
CA THR A 185 40.60 -6.02 12.95
C THR A 185 39.63 -6.97 12.28
N ILE A 186 38.35 -6.84 12.63
CA ILE A 186 37.21 -7.50 11.98
C ILE A 186 36.50 -6.44 11.15
N SER A 187 36.30 -6.72 9.86
CA SER A 187 35.67 -5.80 8.92
C SER A 187 34.61 -6.50 8.07
N LEU A 188 33.56 -5.79 7.68
CA LEU A 188 32.54 -6.25 6.75
C LEU A 188 31.95 -5.08 5.97
N ASP A 189 31.37 -5.37 4.81
CA ASP A 189 30.62 -4.40 4.03
C ASP A 189 29.11 -4.57 4.28
N ILE A 190 28.44 -3.44 4.56
CA ILE A 190 27.00 -3.35 4.73
C ILE A 190 26.43 -2.40 3.67
N MET A 191 25.33 -2.79 3.01
CA MET A 191 24.64 -1.97 2.01
C MET A 191 23.16 -1.82 2.34
N ASN A 192 22.65 -0.58 2.27
CA ASN A 192 21.23 -0.28 2.37
C ASN A 192 20.55 -0.43 1.00
N PRO A 193 19.66 -1.40 0.78
CA PRO A 193 18.97 -1.54 -0.51
C PRO A 193 17.76 -0.62 -0.67
N ASN A 194 17.43 0.18 0.35
CA ASN A 194 16.27 1.07 0.34
C ASN A 194 16.61 2.42 -0.30
N ASP A 195 15.58 3.07 -0.83
CA ASP A 195 15.59 4.42 -1.39
C ASP A 195 15.56 5.55 -0.33
N ARG A 196 15.69 5.19 0.94
CA ARG A 196 15.64 6.08 2.09
C ARG A 196 16.68 5.68 3.14
N PRO A 197 17.10 6.60 4.02
CA PRO A 197 18.09 6.30 5.05
C PRO A 197 17.58 5.27 6.06
N ILE A 198 18.50 4.45 6.59
CA ILE A 198 18.24 3.46 7.64
C ILE A 198 19.32 3.54 8.73
N THR A 199 18.92 3.22 9.96
CA THR A 199 19.83 2.95 11.07
C THR A 199 19.73 1.46 11.41
N TYR A 200 20.86 0.75 11.39
CA TYR A 200 20.90 -0.68 11.61
C TYR A 200 21.88 -1.09 12.72
N ALA A 201 21.51 -2.09 13.52
CA ALA A 201 22.36 -2.67 14.56
C ALA A 201 23.05 -3.94 14.03
N VAL A 202 24.37 -3.88 13.86
CA VAL A 202 25.20 -5.04 13.49
C VAL A 202 25.58 -5.80 14.75
N ASP A 203 25.11 -7.05 14.87
CA ASP A 203 25.44 -7.95 15.96
C ASP A 203 26.60 -8.87 15.56
N MET A 204 27.67 -8.82 16.35
CA MET A 204 28.88 -9.62 16.22
C MET A 204 29.08 -10.47 17.46
N LYS A 205 29.36 -11.76 17.27
CA LYS A 205 29.64 -12.74 18.32
C LYS A 205 31.06 -13.29 18.12
N ILE A 206 31.84 -13.38 19.19
CA ILE A 206 33.20 -13.93 19.17
C ILE A 206 33.30 -15.03 20.23
N GLU A 207 33.69 -16.22 19.80
CA GLU A 207 33.71 -17.46 20.60
C GLU A 207 35.09 -18.10 20.59
N ASN A 208 35.59 -18.54 21.75
CA ASN A 208 36.85 -19.30 21.84
C ASN A 208 36.58 -20.81 21.72
N ILE A 209 37.40 -21.53 20.96
CA ILE A 209 37.26 -22.97 20.69
C ILE A 209 38.58 -23.71 21.01
N PRO A 210 38.57 -24.68 21.96
CA PRO A 210 37.47 -25.03 22.85
C PRO A 210 37.20 -23.90 23.88
N PRO A 211 35.96 -23.76 24.37
CA PRO A 211 35.65 -22.72 25.35
C PRO A 211 36.53 -22.89 26.60
N PRO A 212 37.08 -21.79 27.16
CA PRO A 212 37.90 -21.87 28.36
C PRO A 212 37.08 -22.47 29.50
N THR A 213 37.73 -23.27 30.35
CA THR A 213 37.04 -24.01 31.42
C THR A 213 36.34 -23.09 32.40
N TRP A 214 36.82 -21.84 32.58
CA TRP A 214 36.17 -20.81 33.38
C TRP A 214 36.89 -19.44 33.32
N PRO A 215 36.18 -18.31 33.17
CA PRO A 215 34.82 -18.19 32.65
C PRO A 215 34.80 -18.26 31.11
N PRO A 216 33.83 -18.95 30.49
CA PRO A 216 33.58 -18.82 29.06
C PRO A 216 33.00 -17.43 28.79
N MET A 217 33.79 -16.53 28.21
CA MET A 217 33.31 -15.21 27.80
C MET A 217 33.17 -15.18 26.29
N ASP A 218 31.98 -15.52 25.81
CA ASP A 218 31.54 -15.10 24.48
C ASP A 218 31.44 -13.56 24.49
N VAL A 219 32.08 -12.91 23.53
CA VAL A 219 31.98 -11.46 23.38
C VAL A 219 30.87 -11.15 22.39
N TYR A 220 29.87 -10.38 22.82
CA TYR A 220 28.80 -9.87 21.97
C TYR A 220 28.98 -8.37 21.79
N LEU A 221 29.12 -7.93 20.54
CA LEU A 221 29.23 -6.53 20.16
C LEU A 221 28.04 -6.14 19.31
N ARG A 222 27.45 -4.99 19.62
CA ARG A 222 26.39 -4.36 18.83
C ARG A 222 26.88 -3.01 18.33
N ILE A 223 26.97 -2.84 17.02
CA ILE A 223 27.45 -1.63 16.36
C ILE A 223 26.29 -0.99 15.60
N TRP A 224 25.93 0.25 15.93
CA TRP A 224 24.93 1.02 15.19
C TRP A 224 25.56 1.68 13.97
N VAL A 225 24.91 1.55 12.82
CA VAL A 225 25.37 2.08 11.53
C VAL A 225 24.23 2.84 10.88
N ASP A 226 24.47 4.11 10.57
CA ASP A 226 23.58 4.93 9.76
C ASP A 226 23.99 4.82 8.29
N LEU A 227 23.03 4.54 7.42
CA LEU A 227 23.21 4.40 5.98
C LEU A 227 22.21 5.27 5.24
N GLU A 228 22.68 6.09 4.30
CA GLU A 228 21.84 6.79 3.34
C GLU A 228 21.20 5.81 2.33
N ALA A 229 20.27 6.32 1.51
CA ALA A 229 19.66 5.55 0.43
C ALA A 229 20.73 4.94 -0.49
N TYR A 230 20.65 3.63 -0.74
CA TYR A 230 21.60 2.88 -1.58
C TYR A 230 23.08 2.94 -1.15
N GLU A 231 23.37 3.41 0.07
CA GLU A 231 24.74 3.55 0.56
C GLU A 231 25.35 2.20 0.93
N SER A 232 26.62 2.02 0.58
CA SER A 232 27.48 0.95 1.09
C SER A 232 28.55 1.53 2.00
N LYS A 233 28.75 0.94 3.18
CA LYS A 233 29.83 1.29 4.11
C LYS A 233 30.59 0.04 4.54
N THR A 234 31.89 0.20 4.79
CA THR A 234 32.70 -0.80 5.48
C THR A 234 32.66 -0.51 6.98
N VAL A 235 32.16 -1.46 7.77
CA VAL A 235 32.18 -1.42 9.23
C VAL A 235 33.42 -2.17 9.69
N SER A 236 34.23 -1.56 10.54
CA SER A 236 35.41 -2.21 11.12
C SER A 236 35.45 -2.03 12.63
N HIS A 237 35.90 -3.08 13.32
CA HIS A 237 36.14 -3.08 14.75
C HIS A 237 37.51 -3.69 15.03
N THR A 238 38.30 -3.01 15.87
CA THR A 238 39.62 -3.50 16.27
C THR A 238 39.60 -3.83 17.75
N MET A 239 40.12 -5.01 18.10
CA MET A 239 40.19 -5.50 19.47
C MET A 239 41.52 -6.21 19.72
N THR A 240 41.79 -6.50 20.99
CA THR A 240 42.94 -7.31 21.44
C THR A 240 42.43 -8.52 22.20
N THR A 241 43.11 -9.67 22.09
CA THR A 241 42.88 -10.84 22.94
C THR A 241 44.02 -11.00 23.94
N ASP A 242 43.69 -11.32 25.19
CA ASP A 242 44.63 -11.65 26.28
C ASP A 242 44.75 -13.17 26.51
N THR A 243 44.07 -13.97 25.70
CA THR A 243 44.06 -15.44 25.78
C THR A 243 44.54 -16.07 24.49
N ASP A 244 45.31 -17.15 24.61
CA ASP A 244 45.68 -18.01 23.49
C ASP A 244 44.53 -18.98 23.15
N GLY A 245 44.32 -19.24 21.87
CA GLY A 245 43.24 -20.11 21.40
C GLY A 245 42.79 -19.81 19.98
N ASN A 246 41.86 -20.62 19.49
CA ASN A 246 41.17 -20.36 18.22
C ASN A 246 39.88 -19.61 18.50
N PHE A 247 39.60 -18.57 17.72
CA PHE A 247 38.36 -17.81 17.84
C PHE A 247 37.50 -17.99 16.60
N THR A 248 36.19 -18.12 16.79
CA THR A 248 35.19 -18.03 15.73
C THR A 248 34.47 -16.70 15.86
N VAL A 249 34.39 -15.96 14.76
CA VAL A 249 33.67 -14.68 14.68
C VAL A 249 32.43 -14.90 13.84
N THR A 250 31.26 -14.65 14.40
CA THR A 250 29.99 -14.66 13.68
C THR A 250 29.43 -13.24 13.59
N VAL A 251 29.11 -12.75 12.40
CA VAL A 251 28.45 -11.45 12.22
C VAL A 251 27.17 -11.62 11.43
N GLN A 252 26.02 -11.34 12.03
CA GLN A 252 24.70 -11.50 11.38
C GLN A 252 24.51 -12.87 10.68
N GLY A 253 25.10 -13.93 11.25
CA GLY A 253 25.07 -15.30 10.71
C GLY A 253 26.16 -15.66 9.69
N MET A 254 27.02 -14.71 9.30
CA MET A 254 28.25 -14.97 8.54
C MET A 254 29.37 -15.44 9.50
N THR A 255 30.17 -16.42 9.11
CA THR A 255 31.33 -16.93 9.88
C THR A 255 32.60 -16.97 9.04
#